data_AF-A0A2T0BQG8-F1
#
_entry.id   AF-A0A2T0BQG8-F1
#
_cell.length_a   1.000
_cell.length_b   1.000
_cell.length_c   1.000
_cell.angle_alpha   90.00
_cell.angle_beta   90.00
_cell.angle_gamma   90.00
#
_symmetry.space_group_name_H-M   'P 1'
#
loop_
_entity.id
_entity.type
_entity.pdbx_description
1 polymer ?
#
loop_
_entity_poly.entity_id
_entity_poly.type
_entity_poly.pdbx_seq_one_letter_code
_entity_poly.pdbx_strand_id
1 'polypeptide(L)'
;MIIRGFSTNAGVSSFANLWNHGGWFPNGAGGFILSFQMVVFAFTGIELVGLTAGETEDPEHVIPKAINNIPIRIIIFYIGALAIIMSIYPWNSINPDKSPFVQVFAGVGIAAAASIINFVVLTSAASACNSGIFSTSRMVYSLSKEGNAPDSMRKLTSHKVLLML
;
A
#
# COMPACT_ATOMS: atom_id res chain seq x y z
N MET A 1 -2.44 -19.88 -15.66
CA MET A 1 -1.51 -20.62 -14.77
C MET A 1 -2.26 -21.43 -13.73
N ILE A 2 -3.13 -20.79 -12.94
CA ILE A 2 -3.97 -21.48 -11.93
C ILE A 2 -4.89 -22.53 -12.56
N ILE A 3 -5.57 -22.21 -13.67
CA ILE A 3 -6.48 -23.15 -14.38
C ILE A 3 -5.70 -24.28 -15.13
N ARG A 4 -4.42 -24.06 -15.43
CA ARG A 4 -3.58 -25.04 -16.15
C ARG A 4 -2.73 -25.92 -15.21
N GLY A 5 -2.85 -25.77 -13.89
CA GLY A 5 -2.08 -26.55 -12.91
C GLY A 5 -0.57 -26.33 -13.00
N PHE A 6 -0.12 -25.10 -13.26
CA PHE A 6 1.31 -24.79 -13.37
C PHE A 6 2.01 -25.02 -12.02
N SER A 7 3.04 -25.88 -11.99
CA SER A 7 3.81 -26.19 -10.79
C SER A 7 4.96 -25.19 -10.61
N THR A 8 5.02 -24.56 -9.44
CA THR A 8 6.17 -23.77 -8.99
C THR A 8 7.02 -24.61 -8.02
N ASN A 9 8.20 -24.12 -7.64
CA ASN A 9 9.04 -24.76 -6.62
C ASN A 9 8.37 -24.90 -5.23
N ALA A 10 7.22 -24.27 -5.01
CA ALA A 10 6.44 -24.36 -3.77
C ALA A 10 5.18 -25.23 -3.89
N GLY A 11 4.89 -25.81 -5.06
CA GLY A 11 3.73 -26.69 -5.27
C GLY A 11 2.92 -26.37 -6.54
N VAL A 12 1.78 -27.03 -6.70
CA VAL A 12 0.86 -26.79 -7.83
C VAL A 12 0.09 -25.48 -7.59
N SER A 13 0.08 -24.58 -8.57
CA SER A 13 -0.74 -23.37 -8.51
C SER A 13 -2.22 -23.73 -8.56
N SER A 14 -2.95 -23.47 -7.48
CA SER A 14 -4.38 -23.78 -7.34
C SER A 14 -5.05 -22.80 -6.38
N PHE A 15 -6.32 -22.45 -6.63
CA PHE A 15 -7.13 -21.71 -5.66
C PHE A 15 -7.26 -22.45 -4.32
N ALA A 16 -7.03 -23.77 -4.33
CA ALA A 16 -7.05 -24.57 -3.12
C ALA A 16 -5.92 -24.24 -2.14
N ASN A 17 -4.84 -23.60 -2.61
CA ASN A 17 -3.75 -23.13 -1.75
C ASN A 17 -4.19 -22.05 -0.75
N LEU A 18 -5.34 -21.41 -0.96
CA LEU A 18 -5.92 -20.44 -0.03
C LEU A 18 -6.37 -21.07 1.29
N TRP A 19 -6.77 -22.34 1.29
CA TRP A 19 -7.36 -23.00 2.48
C TRP A 19 -6.74 -24.36 2.82
N ASN A 20 -5.99 -24.98 1.90
CA ASN A 20 -5.40 -26.31 2.13
C ASN A 20 -4.17 -26.32 3.06
N HIS A 21 -3.69 -25.17 3.51
CA HIS A 21 -2.53 -25.05 4.39
C HIS A 21 -2.92 -24.49 5.76
N GLY A 22 -3.79 -25.22 6.47
CA GLY A 22 -4.27 -24.84 7.81
C GLY A 22 -5.62 -24.12 7.85
N GLY A 23 -6.41 -24.18 6.77
CA GLY A 23 -7.75 -23.57 6.71
C GLY A 23 -7.71 -22.05 6.57
N TRP A 24 -8.82 -21.40 6.92
CA TRP A 24 -8.96 -19.94 6.88
C TRP A 24 -8.25 -19.23 8.04
N PHE A 25 -7.99 -19.93 9.14
CA PHE A 25 -7.38 -19.40 10.36
C PHE A 25 -6.19 -20.26 10.82
N PRO A 26 -5.12 -20.37 10.02
CA PRO A 26 -3.98 -21.23 10.36
C PRO A 26 -3.26 -20.81 11.65
N ASN A 27 -3.30 -19.52 11.99
CA ASN A 27 -2.75 -18.96 13.22
C ASN A 27 -3.82 -18.70 14.31
N GLY A 28 -5.01 -19.31 14.15
CA GLY A 28 -6.16 -19.13 15.04
C GLY A 28 -6.79 -17.72 15.01
N ALA A 29 -7.79 -17.51 15.87
CA ALA A 29 -8.49 -16.22 15.97
C ALA A 29 -7.58 -15.08 16.47
N GLY A 30 -6.58 -15.39 17.30
CA GLY A 30 -5.60 -14.42 17.77
C GLY A 30 -4.73 -13.87 16.63
N GLY A 31 -4.25 -14.73 15.72
CA GLY A 31 -3.51 -14.30 14.54
C GLY A 31 -4.34 -13.43 13.59
N PHE A 32 -5.63 -13.71 13.48
CA PHE A 32 -6.55 -12.86 12.72
C PHE A 32 -6.69 -11.46 13.32
N ILE A 33 -6.87 -11.35 14.64
CA ILE A 33 -6.92 -10.04 15.31
C ILE A 33 -5.62 -9.27 15.12
N LEU A 34 -4.47 -9.94 15.29
CA LEU A 34 -3.15 -9.32 15.08
C LEU A 34 -2.91 -8.89 13.63
N SER A 35 -3.60 -9.47 12.65
CA SER A 35 -3.48 -9.04 11.25
C SER A 35 -4.13 -7.68 11.00
N PHE A 36 -5.16 -7.29 11.77
CA PHE A 36 -5.81 -5.99 11.61
C PHE A 36 -4.85 -4.82 11.78
N GLN A 37 -3.88 -4.90 12.70
CA GLN A 37 -2.92 -3.81 12.89
C GLN A 37 -2.12 -3.52 11.61
N MET A 38 -1.71 -4.59 10.90
CA MET A 38 -0.95 -4.49 9.65
C MET A 38 -1.83 -3.97 8.52
N VAL A 39 -3.09 -4.42 8.47
CA VAL A 39 -4.06 -3.96 7.48
C VAL A 39 -4.38 -2.48 7.70
N VAL A 40 -4.75 -2.07 8.91
CA VAL A 40 -5.04 -0.67 9.27
C VAL A 40 -3.84 0.23 8.96
N PHE A 41 -2.63 -0.21 9.30
CA PHE A 41 -1.42 0.54 8.97
C PHE A 41 -1.28 0.76 7.45
N ALA A 42 -1.59 -0.24 6.62
CA ALA A 42 -1.55 -0.11 5.16
C ALA A 42 -2.57 0.89 4.58
N PHE A 43 -3.59 1.28 5.34
CA PHE A 43 -4.56 2.31 4.96
C PHE A 43 -4.22 3.71 5.49
N THR A 44 -3.12 3.85 6.24
CA THR A 44 -2.58 5.17 6.62
C THR A 44 -2.21 5.96 5.38
N GLY A 45 -2.56 7.24 5.32
CA GLY A 45 -2.33 8.12 4.17
C GLY A 45 -3.60 8.47 3.40
N ILE A 46 -4.75 7.83 3.70
CA ILE A 46 -6.02 8.20 3.07
C ILE A 46 -6.49 9.61 3.50
N GLU A 47 -6.02 10.10 4.63
CA GLU A 47 -6.26 11.44 5.14
C GLU A 47 -5.73 12.56 4.21
N LEU A 48 -4.79 12.24 3.31
CA LEU A 48 -4.31 13.21 2.32
C LEU A 48 -5.43 13.75 1.43
N VAL A 49 -6.48 12.96 1.18
CA VAL A 49 -7.66 13.40 0.42
C VAL A 49 -8.33 14.60 1.10
N GLY A 50 -8.34 14.63 2.43
CA GLY A 50 -8.87 15.77 3.19
C GLY A 50 -7.99 17.01 3.07
N LEU A 51 -6.67 16.85 3.03
CA LEU A 51 -5.72 17.97 2.89
C LEU A 51 -5.77 18.60 1.50
N THR A 52 -6.00 17.79 0.46
CA THR A 52 -6.11 18.30 -0.91
C THR A 52 -7.48 18.91 -1.21
N ALA A 53 -8.45 18.83 -0.30
CA ALA A 53 -9.77 19.42 -0.48
C ALA A 53 -9.71 20.93 -0.78
N GLY A 54 -8.81 21.67 -0.12
CA GLY A 54 -8.61 23.11 -0.37
C GLY A 54 -7.94 23.44 -1.72
N GLU A 55 -7.39 22.45 -2.41
CA GLU A 55 -6.71 22.59 -3.70
C GLU A 55 -7.47 21.92 -4.86
N THR A 56 -8.58 21.25 -4.54
CA THR A 56 -9.38 20.48 -5.49
C THR A 56 -10.39 21.39 -6.18
N GLU A 57 -10.46 21.31 -7.50
CA GLU A 57 -11.54 21.96 -8.27
C GLU A 57 -12.88 21.28 -7.94
N ASP A 58 -13.89 22.07 -7.59
CA ASP A 58 -15.21 21.58 -7.15
C ASP A 58 -15.15 20.55 -6.00
N PRO A 59 -14.66 20.95 -4.81
CA PRO A 59 -14.45 20.04 -3.70
C PRO A 59 -15.76 19.43 -3.17
N GLU A 60 -16.89 20.11 -3.34
CA GLU A 60 -18.22 19.66 -2.89
C GLU A 60 -18.65 18.36 -3.59
N HIS A 61 -18.24 18.15 -4.84
CA HIS A 61 -18.55 16.92 -5.59
C HIS A 61 -17.38 15.95 -5.63
N VAL A 62 -16.14 16.44 -5.81
CA VAL A 62 -14.97 15.59 -6.00
C VAL A 62 -14.56 14.88 -4.72
N ILE A 63 -14.57 15.56 -3.57
CA ILE A 63 -14.11 14.99 -2.30
C ILE A 63 -15.02 13.86 -1.82
N PRO A 64 -16.36 14.01 -1.76
CA PRO A 64 -17.24 12.89 -1.41
C PRO A 64 -17.11 11.70 -2.36
N LYS A 65 -16.94 11.97 -3.66
CA LYS A 65 -16.74 10.91 -4.66
C LYS A 65 -15.42 10.18 -4.44
N ALA A 66 -14.34 10.88 -4.12
CA ALA A 66 -13.05 10.28 -3.82
C ALA A 66 -13.10 9.42 -2.54
N ILE A 67 -13.70 9.95 -1.47
CA ILE A 67 -13.86 9.24 -0.18
C ILE A 67 -14.60 7.92 -0.36
N ASN A 68 -15.64 7.89 -1.19
CA ASN A 68 -16.42 6.66 -1.41
C ASN A 68 -15.74 5.67 -2.36
N ASN A 69 -15.01 6.14 -3.37
CA ASN A 69 -14.45 5.26 -4.39
C ASN A 69 -13.05 4.72 -4.06
N ILE A 70 -12.20 5.49 -3.39
CA ILE A 70 -10.81 5.10 -3.09
C ILE A 70 -10.76 3.82 -2.26
N PRO A 71 -11.48 3.69 -1.11
CA PRO A 71 -11.44 2.48 -0.30
C PRO A 71 -11.88 1.23 -1.05
N ILE A 72 -12.98 1.32 -1.82
CA ILE A 72 -13.51 0.21 -2.61
C ILE A 72 -12.44 -0.30 -3.58
N ARG A 73 -11.80 0.63 -4.29
CA ARG A 73 -10.73 0.32 -5.24
C ARG A 73 -9.55 -0.35 -4.55
N ILE A 74 -9.11 0.16 -3.40
CA ILE A 74 -8.02 -0.45 -2.62
C ILE A 74 -8.39 -1.86 -2.18
N ILE A 75 -9.59 -2.07 -1.61
CA ILE A 75 -10.04 -3.39 -1.14
C ILE A 75 -10.04 -4.42 -2.29
N ILE A 76 -10.58 -4.05 -3.45
CA ILE A 76 -10.64 -4.94 -4.61
C ILE A 76 -9.24 -5.33 -5.08
N PHE A 77 -8.32 -4.37 -5.23
CA PHE A 77 -6.95 -4.66 -5.67
C PHE A 77 -6.13 -5.38 -4.60
N TYR A 78 -6.32 -5.06 -3.33
CA TYR A 78 -5.61 -5.67 -2.21
C TYR A 78 -5.99 -7.14 -2.05
N ILE A 79 -7.29 -7.42 -1.89
CA ILE A 79 -7.79 -8.80 -1.74
C ILE A 79 -7.57 -9.59 -3.03
N GLY A 80 -7.80 -8.98 -4.19
CA GLY A 80 -7.58 -9.62 -5.49
C GLY A 80 -6.12 -10.01 -5.71
N ALA A 81 -5.18 -9.10 -5.43
CA ALA A 81 -3.75 -9.40 -5.56
C ALA A 81 -3.32 -10.51 -4.58
N LEU A 82 -3.73 -10.44 -3.31
CA LEU A 82 -3.43 -11.48 -2.33
C LEU A 82 -4.00 -12.84 -2.73
N ALA A 83 -5.25 -12.89 -3.19
CA ALA A 83 -5.87 -14.13 -3.63
C ALA A 83 -5.09 -14.78 -4.78
N ILE A 84 -4.65 -13.99 -5.77
CA ILE A 84 -3.85 -14.49 -6.89
C ILE A 84 -2.46 -14.94 -6.44
N ILE A 85 -1.78 -14.15 -5.61
CA ILE A 85 -0.45 -14.48 -5.08
C ILE A 85 -0.50 -15.78 -4.29
N MET A 86 -1.43 -15.89 -3.32
CA MET A 86 -1.57 -17.06 -2.45
C MET A 86 -2.05 -18.31 -3.21
N SER A 87 -2.77 -18.14 -4.32
CA SER A 87 -3.12 -19.26 -5.20
C SER A 87 -1.92 -19.83 -5.95
N ILE A 88 -0.91 -19.01 -6.26
CA ILE A 88 0.30 -19.42 -7.00
C ILE A 88 1.39 -19.90 -6.04
N TYR A 89 1.64 -19.15 -4.97
CA TYR A 89 2.61 -19.46 -3.92
C TYR A 89 1.88 -19.59 -2.58
N PRO A 90 1.89 -20.77 -1.96
CA PRO A 90 1.23 -20.96 -0.68
C PRO A 90 1.86 -20.07 0.39
N TRP A 91 1.01 -19.57 1.30
CA TRP A 91 1.37 -18.54 2.28
C TRP A 91 2.54 -18.94 3.19
N ASN A 92 2.71 -20.24 3.45
CA ASN A 92 3.78 -20.80 4.27
C ASN A 92 5.16 -20.81 3.58
N SER A 93 5.19 -20.60 2.25
CA SER A 93 6.40 -20.67 1.43
C SER A 93 6.84 -19.29 0.94
N ILE A 94 6.13 -18.23 1.31
CA ILE A 94 6.48 -16.84 1.01
C ILE A 94 7.58 -16.43 1.99
N ASN A 95 8.77 -16.12 1.46
CA ASN A 95 9.82 -15.56 2.29
C ASN A 95 9.46 -14.11 2.66
N PRO A 96 9.37 -13.73 3.95
CA PRO A 96 9.02 -12.37 4.37
C PRO A 96 10.08 -11.31 4.02
N ASP A 97 11.35 -11.70 3.83
CA ASP A 97 12.46 -10.79 3.53
C ASP A 97 12.52 -10.38 2.05
N LYS A 98 11.69 -10.99 1.19
CA LYS A 98 11.67 -10.72 -0.25
C LYS A 98 10.29 -10.26 -0.70
N SER A 99 10.26 -9.37 -1.70
CA SER A 99 8.98 -8.92 -2.29
C SER A 99 8.17 -10.10 -2.82
N PRO A 100 6.92 -10.32 -2.34
CA PRO A 100 6.09 -11.44 -2.77
C PRO A 100 5.74 -11.35 -4.25
N PHE A 101 5.59 -10.14 -4.80
CA PHE A 101 5.39 -9.95 -6.23
C PHE A 101 6.59 -10.45 -7.04
N VAL A 102 7.81 -10.08 -6.63
CA VAL A 102 9.03 -10.54 -7.29
C VAL A 102 9.17 -12.06 -7.20
N GLN A 103 8.87 -12.66 -6.04
CA GLN A 103 8.91 -14.12 -5.85
C GLN A 103 7.95 -14.84 -6.81
N VAL A 104 6.71 -14.36 -6.95
CA VAL A 104 5.72 -14.94 -7.85
C VAL A 104 6.17 -14.84 -9.31
N PHE A 105 6.61 -13.66 -9.77
CA PHE A 105 7.01 -13.46 -11.16
C PHE A 105 8.33 -14.16 -11.52
N ALA A 106 9.27 -14.26 -10.58
CA ALA A 106 10.50 -15.02 -10.74
C ALA A 106 10.22 -16.53 -10.81
N GLY A 107 9.34 -17.05 -9.95
CA GLY A 107 8.93 -18.47 -9.96
C GLY A 107 8.15 -18.88 -11.21
N VAL A 108 7.50 -17.91 -11.86
CA VAL A 108 6.81 -18.07 -13.15
C VAL A 108 7.78 -18.02 -14.35
N GLY A 109 9.04 -17.63 -14.15
CA GLY A 109 10.07 -17.60 -15.19
C GLY A 109 10.06 -16.36 -16.08
N ILE A 110 9.26 -15.34 -15.75
CA ILE A 110 9.20 -14.08 -16.51
C ILE A 110 9.99 -13.01 -15.75
N ALA A 111 11.32 -13.09 -15.82
CA ALA A 111 12.23 -12.16 -15.13
C ALA A 111 11.96 -10.68 -15.50
N ALA A 112 11.60 -10.41 -16.76
CA ALA A 112 11.24 -9.07 -17.21
C ALA A 112 10.00 -8.50 -16.47
N ALA A 113 8.99 -9.34 -16.19
CA ALA A 113 7.79 -8.92 -15.46
C ALA A 113 8.12 -8.60 -13.99
N ALA A 114 9.00 -9.37 -13.36
CA ALA A 114 9.46 -9.10 -12.00
C ALA A 114 10.12 -7.71 -11.90
N SER A 115 10.99 -7.35 -12.84
CA SER A 115 11.65 -6.04 -12.88
C SER A 115 10.67 -4.89 -13.12
N ILE A 116 9.71 -5.05 -14.03
CA ILE A 116 8.69 -4.03 -14.31
C ILE A 116 7.84 -3.77 -13.07
N ILE A 117 7.39 -4.83 -12.38
CA ILE A 117 6.58 -4.68 -11.18
C ILE A 117 7.38 -4.04 -10.05
N ASN A 118 8.64 -4.44 -9.87
CA ASN A 118 9.50 -3.81 -8.87
C ASN A 118 9.68 -2.31 -9.15
N PHE A 119 9.88 -1.93 -10.41
CA PHE A 119 9.94 -0.53 -10.81
C PHE A 119 8.65 0.22 -10.47
N VAL A 120 7.47 -0.31 -10.84
CA VAL A 120 6.16 0.31 -10.54
C VAL A 120 5.96 0.48 -9.03
N VAL A 121 6.30 -0.53 -8.23
CA VAL A 121 6.15 -0.49 -6.77
C VAL A 121 7.07 0.58 -6.17
N LEU A 122 8.33 0.64 -6.59
CA LEU A 122 9.29 1.64 -6.11
C LEU A 122 8.87 3.06 -6.49
N THR A 123 8.42 3.28 -7.73
CA THR A 123 7.90 4.59 -8.16
C THR A 123 6.65 4.98 -7.37
N SER A 124 5.75 4.04 -7.10
CA SER A 124 4.55 4.28 -6.29
C SER A 124 4.91 4.63 -4.84
N ALA A 125 5.87 3.91 -4.24
CA ALA A 125 6.37 4.18 -2.90
C ALA A 125 7.05 5.56 -2.79
N ALA A 126 7.85 5.93 -3.80
CA ALA A 126 8.47 7.25 -3.86
C ALA A 126 7.43 8.38 -3.97
N SER A 127 6.38 8.18 -4.78
CA SER A 127 5.27 9.14 -4.91
C SER A 127 4.48 9.31 -3.60
N ALA A 128 4.19 8.20 -2.90
CA ALA A 128 3.55 8.22 -1.59
C ALA A 128 4.43 8.93 -0.54
N CYS A 129 5.73 8.64 -0.53
CA CYS A 129 6.70 9.30 0.36
C CYS A 129 6.76 10.81 0.14
N ASN A 130 6.82 11.27 -1.12
CA ASN A 130 6.80 12.69 -1.45
C ASN A 130 5.52 13.38 -0.93
N SER A 131 4.37 12.73 -1.11
CA SER A 131 3.08 13.27 -0.66
C SER A 131 3.01 13.34 0.88
N GLY A 132 3.54 12.32 1.57
CA GLY A 132 3.63 12.29 3.02
C GLY A 132 4.54 13.37 3.61
N ILE A 133 5.72 13.56 3.01
CA ILE A 133 6.66 14.64 3.38
C ILE A 133 5.97 16.00 3.19
N PHE A 134 5.38 16.26 2.02
CA PHE A 134 4.69 17.51 1.71
C PHE A 134 3.54 17.83 2.68
N SER A 135 2.70 16.84 2.97
CA SER A 135 1.60 16.94 3.92
C SER A 135 2.10 17.28 5.33
N THR A 136 3.11 16.55 5.80
CA THR A 136 3.68 16.73 7.14
C THR A 136 4.27 18.13 7.29
N SER A 137 5.04 18.59 6.30
CA SER A 137 5.62 19.92 6.32
C SER A 137 4.54 21.00 6.40
N ARG A 138 3.44 20.89 5.64
CA ARG A 138 2.32 21.83 5.73
C ARG A 138 1.65 21.82 7.10
N MET A 139 1.42 20.64 7.67
CA MET A 139 0.82 20.52 9.00
C MET A 139 1.69 21.19 10.06
N VAL A 140 3.00 20.90 10.07
CA VAL A 140 3.97 21.52 10.99
C VAL A 140 4.04 23.03 10.81
N TYR A 141 3.97 23.53 9.57
CA TYR A 141 3.92 24.97 9.29
C TYR A 141 2.66 25.63 9.87
N SER A 142 1.48 25.04 9.67
CA SER A 142 0.23 25.54 10.22
C SER A 142 0.27 25.57 11.76
N LEU A 143 0.77 24.51 12.38
CA LEU A 143 0.99 24.45 13.83
C LEU A 143 1.94 25.55 14.32
N SER A 144 3.02 25.85 13.58
CA SER A 144 3.96 26.92 13.94
C SER A 144 3.34 28.31 13.86
N LYS A 145 2.40 28.54 12.92
CA LYS A 145 1.64 29.80 12.84
C LYS A 145 0.71 30.01 14.02
N GLU A 146 0.16 28.91 14.54
CA GLU A 146 -0.73 28.90 15.70
C GLU A 146 0.02 28.88 17.05
N GLY A 147 1.36 28.85 17.03
CA GLY A 147 2.19 28.78 18.24
C GLY A 147 2.29 27.37 18.86
N ASN A 148 1.78 26.34 18.18
CA ASN A 148 1.77 24.94 18.61
C ASN A 148 3.00 24.14 18.15
N ALA A 149 3.92 24.77 17.41
CA ALA A 149 5.21 24.20 16.99
C ALA A 149 6.30 25.29 17.00
N PRO A 150 7.60 24.93 17.06
CA PRO A 150 8.70 25.90 17.15
C PRO A 150 8.70 26.93 16.01
N ASP A 151 8.97 28.20 16.33
CA ASP A 151 9.00 29.32 15.38
C ASP A 151 9.99 29.13 14.21
N SER A 152 11.02 28.31 14.41
CA SER A 152 11.98 27.95 13.35
C SER A 152 11.31 27.24 12.17
N MET A 153 10.20 26.52 12.40
CA MET A 153 9.44 25.78 11.38
C MET A 153 8.52 26.67 10.54
N ARG A 154 8.41 27.96 10.89
CA ARG A 154 7.70 28.96 10.09
C ARG A 154 8.54 29.51 8.93
N LYS A 155 9.84 29.21 8.88
CA LYS A 155 10.76 29.74 7.85
C LYS A 155 10.47 29.12 6.49
N LEU A 156 10.30 29.99 5.49
CA LEU A 156 10.17 29.63 4.09
C LEU A 156 11.45 30.03 3.33
N THR A 157 11.80 29.26 2.31
CA THR A 157 12.84 29.62 1.33
C THR A 157 12.35 30.77 0.43
N SER A 158 13.27 31.35 -0.36
CA SER A 158 12.94 32.36 -1.39
C SER A 158 11.86 31.89 -2.38
N HIS A 159 11.79 30.57 -2.63
CA HIS A 159 10.82 29.95 -3.53
C HIS A 159 9.51 29.56 -2.83
N LYS A 160 9.25 30.07 -1.61
CA LYS A 160 8.07 29.75 -0.78
C LYS A 160 7.93 28.26 -0.43
N VAL A 161 9.04 27.53 -0.42
CA VAL A 161 9.12 26.15 0.08
C VAL A 161 9.45 26.17 1.56
N LEU A 162 9.00 25.21 2.35
CA LEU A 162 9.37 25.10 3.77
C LEU A 162 10.86 24.79 3.90
N LEU A 163 11.57 25.55 4.73
CA LEU A 163 13.03 25.41 4.89
C LEU A 163 13.45 24.09 5.59
N MET A 164 12.47 23.32 6.09
CA MET A 164 12.65 22.00 6.67
C MET A 164 12.53 20.85 5.65
N LEU A 165 12.16 21.15 4.40
CA LEU A 165 12.21 20.23 3.25
C LEU A 165 13.61 20.26 2.62
#